data_AF-A0A8H6J3E9-F1
#
_entry.id   AF-A0A8H6J3E9-F1
#
_cell.length_a   1.000
_cell.length_b   1.000
_cell.length_c   1.000
_cell.angle_alpha   90.00
_cell.angle_beta   90.00
_cell.angle_gamma   90.00
#
_symmetry.space_group_name_H-M   'P 1'
#
loop_
_entity.id
_entity.type
_entity.pdbx_description
1 polymer ?
#
loop_
_entity_poly.entity_id
_entity_poly.type
_entity_poly.pdbx_seq_one_letter_code
_entity_poly.pdbx_strand_id
1 'polypeptide(L)'
;MAGATFDKFFDLPLEIRDQIISYLCLVPNPIQVGPTVDTEIPFPHDLLLSHPLLYADGSALFYEQNRFILNLRSRPRAAIERAICDGTPWLLNNVTARRRIKYLELSPGRLGNVFQSHISPAVADMILNGSLRHLKLVLYPTSTDKIVFSHDTMNAQMMRAAMTRRDDAFAQSKPFKALLRLLADPDLETAELYVDPIHRDFWCDFHDGVTCCEGRPKGPWQLIPIDWRKLAASFEQDHELSIVRVGS
;
A
#
# COMPACT_ATOMS: atom_id res chain seq x y z
N MET A 1 19.13 -50.34 -0.24
CA MET A 1 18.04 -49.45 0.17
C MET A 1 16.99 -49.52 -0.92
N ALA A 2 15.82 -50.12 -0.65
CA ALA A 2 14.72 -50.11 -1.61
C ALA A 2 14.22 -48.67 -1.75
N GLY A 3 14.22 -48.11 -2.95
CA GLY A 3 13.68 -46.79 -3.20
C GLY A 3 12.18 -46.80 -2.93
N ALA A 4 11.71 -45.91 -2.05
CA ALA A 4 10.28 -45.69 -1.90
C ALA A 4 9.73 -45.14 -3.22
N THR A 5 8.78 -45.83 -3.82
CA THR A 5 8.04 -45.38 -5.00
C THR A 5 6.80 -44.62 -4.54
N PHE A 6 6.63 -43.40 -5.02
CA PHE A 6 5.47 -42.56 -4.75
C PHE A 6 4.64 -42.43 -6.02
N ASP A 7 3.41 -42.94 -6.00
CA ASP A 7 2.54 -42.98 -7.20
C ASP A 7 1.51 -41.84 -7.22
N LYS A 8 1.21 -41.24 -6.06
CA LYS A 8 0.27 -40.10 -5.94
C LYS A 8 0.93 -38.92 -5.24
N PHE A 9 0.41 -37.72 -5.52
CA PHE A 9 0.91 -36.49 -4.90
C PHE A 9 0.90 -36.53 -3.37
N PHE A 10 -0.17 -37.05 -2.75
CA PHE A 10 -0.26 -37.13 -1.29
C PHE A 10 0.59 -38.23 -0.66
N ASP A 11 1.16 -39.14 -1.46
CA ASP A 11 2.10 -40.15 -0.98
C ASP A 11 3.51 -39.56 -0.77
N LEU A 12 3.80 -38.41 -1.40
CA LEU A 12 5.07 -37.71 -1.25
C LEU A 12 5.31 -37.26 0.20
N PRO A 13 6.57 -37.23 0.67
CA PRO A 13 6.94 -36.63 1.94
C PRO A 13 6.44 -35.19 2.05
N LEU A 14 6.08 -34.76 3.26
CA LEU A 14 5.50 -33.45 3.53
C LEU A 14 6.40 -32.33 2.96
N GLU A 15 7.70 -32.45 3.15
CA GLU A 15 8.69 -31.46 2.73
C GLU A 15 8.70 -31.25 1.22
N ILE A 16 8.51 -32.32 0.44
CA ILE A 16 8.45 -32.25 -1.02
C ILE A 16 7.12 -31.65 -1.48
N ARG A 17 6.01 -32.00 -0.83
CA ARG A 17 4.70 -31.41 -1.13
C ARG A 17 4.71 -29.91 -0.86
N ASP A 18 5.25 -29.49 0.28
CA ASP A 18 5.33 -28.08 0.66
C ASP A 18 6.19 -27.28 -0.33
N GLN A 19 7.30 -27.86 -0.81
CA GLN A 19 8.13 -27.26 -1.86
C GLN A 19 7.36 -27.09 -3.17
N ILE A 20 6.63 -28.12 -3.61
CA ILE A 20 5.83 -28.05 -4.85
C ILE A 20 4.72 -27.01 -4.71
N ILE A 21 3.97 -27.03 -3.61
CA ILE A 21 2.88 -26.08 -3.37
C ILE A 21 3.44 -24.66 -3.29
N SER A 22 4.56 -24.45 -2.60
CA SER A 22 5.22 -23.14 -2.53
C SER A 22 5.64 -22.64 -3.91
N TYR A 23 6.23 -23.51 -4.75
CA TYR A 23 6.61 -23.14 -6.12
C TYR A 23 5.43 -22.71 -6.99
N LEU A 24 4.25 -23.30 -6.77
CA LEU A 24 3.04 -22.98 -7.51
C LEU A 24 2.28 -21.77 -6.96
N CYS A 25 2.36 -21.54 -5.64
CA CYS A 25 1.60 -20.49 -4.96
C CYS A 25 2.39 -19.19 -4.76
N LEU A 26 3.71 -19.22 -4.80
CA LEU A 26 4.55 -18.04 -4.60
C LEU A 26 5.03 -17.47 -5.94
N VAL A 27 4.89 -16.15 -6.08
CA VAL A 27 5.37 -15.43 -7.25
C VAL A 27 6.57 -14.56 -6.86
N PRO A 28 7.60 -14.46 -7.72
CA PRO A 28 8.79 -13.66 -7.42
C PRO A 28 8.51 -12.15 -7.49
N ASN A 29 7.51 -11.75 -8.27
CA ASN A 29 7.12 -10.36 -8.47
C ASN A 29 5.84 -10.03 -7.70
N PRO A 30 5.71 -8.82 -7.16
CA PRO A 30 4.48 -8.43 -6.47
C PRO A 30 3.25 -8.48 -7.38
N ILE A 31 2.14 -9.00 -6.84
CA ILE A 31 0.88 -9.18 -7.54
C ILE A 31 0.14 -7.86 -7.62
N GLN A 32 -0.09 -7.36 -8.84
CA GLN A 32 -0.89 -6.15 -9.05
C GLN A 32 -2.36 -6.46 -8.80
N VAL A 33 -2.98 -5.66 -7.95
CA VAL A 33 -4.39 -5.78 -7.58
C VAL A 33 -5.05 -4.43 -7.75
N GLY A 34 -6.23 -4.39 -8.35
CA GLY A 34 -6.91 -3.13 -8.59
C GLY A 34 -8.19 -3.30 -9.39
N PRO A 35 -9.08 -2.31 -9.35
CA PRO A 35 -10.42 -2.41 -9.93
C PRO A 35 -10.43 -2.34 -11.46
N THR A 36 -9.34 -1.92 -12.07
CA THR A 36 -9.18 -1.74 -13.53
C THR A 36 -7.91 -2.42 -14.06
N VAL A 37 -7.44 -3.43 -13.34
CA VAL A 37 -6.26 -4.20 -13.70
C VAL A 37 -6.71 -5.27 -14.69
N ASP A 38 -6.24 -5.17 -15.94
CA ASP A 38 -6.58 -6.12 -17.00
C ASP A 38 -5.69 -7.37 -16.96
N THR A 39 -4.60 -7.35 -16.17
CA THR A 39 -3.71 -8.50 -16.04
C THR A 39 -4.35 -9.57 -15.18
N GLU A 40 -4.39 -10.80 -15.69
CA GLU A 40 -4.79 -11.96 -14.91
C GLU A 40 -3.92 -12.04 -13.65
N ILE A 41 -4.59 -12.06 -12.49
CA ILE A 41 -3.92 -12.38 -11.24
C ILE A 41 -3.39 -13.81 -11.43
N PRO A 42 -2.09 -14.09 -11.18
CA PRO A 42 -1.52 -15.44 -11.27
C PRO A 42 -1.98 -16.28 -10.08
N PHE A 43 -3.30 -16.39 -9.91
CA PHE A 43 -3.94 -17.13 -8.84
C PHE A 43 -3.93 -18.60 -9.25
N PRO A 44 -3.39 -19.51 -8.43
CA PRO A 44 -3.28 -20.93 -8.75
C PRO A 44 -4.64 -21.63 -8.60
N HIS A 45 -5.65 -21.12 -9.28
CA HIS A 45 -7.05 -21.49 -9.14
C HIS A 45 -7.27 -22.99 -9.31
N ASP A 46 -6.71 -23.58 -10.37
CA ASP A 46 -6.91 -24.99 -10.69
C ASP A 46 -6.28 -25.91 -9.66
N LEU A 47 -5.13 -25.52 -9.10
CA LEU A 47 -4.51 -26.22 -7.97
C LEU A 47 -5.41 -26.15 -6.74
N LEU A 48 -5.87 -24.95 -6.38
CA LEU A 48 -6.68 -24.73 -5.18
C LEU A 48 -8.06 -25.40 -5.28
N LEU A 49 -8.63 -25.51 -6.47
CA LEU A 49 -9.90 -26.22 -6.68
C LEU A 49 -9.75 -27.75 -6.77
N SER A 50 -8.54 -28.26 -6.97
CA SER A 50 -8.33 -29.70 -7.17
C SER A 50 -8.53 -30.53 -5.90
N HIS A 51 -8.24 -29.98 -4.72
CA HIS A 51 -8.35 -30.71 -3.45
C HIS A 51 -8.48 -29.77 -2.22
N PRO A 52 -9.30 -30.08 -1.20
CA PRO A 52 -9.47 -29.24 -0.02
C PRO A 52 -8.18 -28.98 0.79
N LEU A 53 -7.30 -29.97 0.88
CA LEU A 53 -5.98 -29.78 1.54
C LEU A 53 -5.09 -28.82 0.76
N LEU A 54 -5.06 -28.94 -0.57
CA LEU A 54 -4.32 -28.00 -1.43
C LEU A 54 -4.92 -26.61 -1.37
N TYR A 55 -6.24 -26.51 -1.26
CA TYR A 55 -6.91 -25.24 -0.98
C TYR A 55 -6.39 -24.65 0.33
N ALA A 56 -6.47 -25.39 1.44
CA ALA A 56 -6.08 -24.90 2.75
C ALA A 56 -4.62 -24.40 2.78
N ASP A 57 -3.69 -25.27 2.38
CA ASP A 57 -2.25 -24.99 2.45
C ASP A 57 -1.83 -23.96 1.41
N GLY A 58 -2.21 -24.18 0.15
CA GLY A 58 -1.81 -23.33 -0.97
C GLY A 58 -2.42 -21.93 -0.89
N SER A 59 -3.65 -21.81 -0.41
CA SER A 59 -4.27 -20.49 -0.29
C SER A 59 -3.72 -19.70 0.90
N ALA A 60 -3.35 -20.35 2.01
CA ALA A 60 -2.61 -19.69 3.09
C ALA A 60 -1.28 -19.13 2.57
N LEU A 61 -0.47 -19.97 1.91
CA LEU A 61 0.79 -19.54 1.28
C LEU A 61 0.59 -18.37 0.30
N PHE A 62 -0.41 -18.47 -0.57
CA PHE A 62 -0.66 -17.45 -1.59
C PHE A 62 -0.96 -16.07 -0.99
N TYR A 63 -1.83 -15.99 0.03
CA TYR A 63 -2.23 -14.69 0.59
C TYR A 63 -1.26 -14.17 1.67
N GLU A 64 -0.60 -15.07 2.40
CA GLU A 64 0.25 -14.70 3.52
C GLU A 64 1.70 -14.44 3.13
N GLN A 65 2.20 -15.00 2.02
CA GLN A 65 3.62 -14.85 1.66
C GLN A 65 3.85 -14.02 0.40
N ASN A 66 2.86 -13.90 -0.50
CA ASN A 66 3.00 -12.99 -1.64
C ASN A 66 2.81 -11.54 -1.23
N ARG A 67 3.48 -10.66 -1.97
CA ARG A 67 3.31 -9.20 -1.86
C ARG A 67 2.26 -8.73 -2.84
N PHE A 68 1.28 -7.99 -2.37
CA PHE A 68 0.23 -7.41 -3.20
C PHE A 68 0.44 -5.91 -3.37
N ILE A 69 0.29 -5.40 -4.59
CA ILE A 69 0.40 -3.97 -4.90
C ILE A 69 -0.93 -3.44 -5.40
N LEU A 70 -1.50 -2.50 -4.66
CA LEU A 70 -2.64 -1.71 -5.08
C LEU A 70 -2.18 -0.36 -5.63
N ASN A 71 -2.08 -0.25 -6.96
CA ASN A 71 -1.70 0.99 -7.62
C ASN A 71 -2.88 1.68 -8.33
N LEU A 72 -3.49 2.65 -7.64
CA LEU A 72 -4.63 3.43 -8.12
C LEU A 72 -4.24 4.57 -9.09
N ARG A 73 -2.98 4.62 -9.55
CA ARG A 73 -2.50 5.61 -10.54
C ARG A 73 -2.43 5.06 -11.96
N SER A 74 -2.63 3.76 -12.13
CA SER A 74 -2.42 3.07 -13.41
C SER A 74 -3.40 3.48 -14.51
N ARG A 75 -4.56 4.06 -14.16
CA ARG A 75 -5.63 4.43 -15.10
C ARG A 75 -6.18 5.83 -14.82
N PRO A 76 -6.97 6.40 -15.77
CA PRO A 76 -7.65 7.67 -15.56
C PRO A 76 -8.49 7.66 -14.28
N ARG A 77 -8.35 8.72 -13.49
CA ARG A 77 -9.00 8.86 -12.17
C ARG A 77 -10.49 8.54 -12.19
N ALA A 78 -11.24 9.11 -13.12
CA ALA A 78 -12.68 8.92 -13.19
C ALA A 78 -13.07 7.44 -13.37
N ALA A 79 -12.27 6.67 -14.12
CA ALA A 79 -12.50 5.24 -14.30
C ALA A 79 -12.23 4.44 -13.01
N ILE A 80 -11.15 4.77 -12.29
CA ILE A 80 -10.82 4.15 -10.99
C ILE A 80 -11.90 4.45 -9.95
N GLU A 81 -12.26 5.73 -9.79
CA GLU A 81 -13.28 6.12 -8.80
C GLU A 81 -14.62 5.45 -9.11
N ARG A 82 -15.00 5.40 -10.39
CA ARG A 82 -16.19 4.69 -10.84
C ARG A 82 -16.12 3.20 -10.50
N ALA A 83 -15.05 2.51 -10.84
CA ALA A 83 -14.93 1.07 -10.58
C ALA A 83 -14.92 0.73 -9.07
N ILE A 84 -14.40 1.62 -8.22
CA ILE A 84 -14.47 1.48 -6.76
C ILE A 84 -15.91 1.65 -6.27
N CYS A 85 -16.61 2.69 -6.73
CA CYS A 85 -17.95 3.05 -6.28
C CYS A 85 -19.06 2.17 -6.87
N ASP A 86 -18.91 1.69 -8.11
CA ASP A 86 -19.92 0.89 -8.83
C ASP A 86 -20.00 -0.55 -8.30
N GLY A 87 -19.19 -0.91 -7.29
CA GLY A 87 -19.22 -2.23 -6.67
C GLY A 87 -18.66 -3.33 -7.56
N THR A 88 -17.87 -2.99 -8.58
CA THR A 88 -17.16 -3.96 -9.41
C THR A 88 -16.41 -4.95 -8.50
N PRO A 89 -16.45 -6.27 -8.76
CA PRO A 89 -15.66 -7.22 -7.99
C PRO A 89 -14.17 -7.00 -8.22
N TRP A 90 -13.45 -6.64 -7.17
CA TRP A 90 -12.00 -6.61 -7.12
C TRP A 90 -11.56 -6.90 -5.68
N LEU A 91 -10.26 -7.11 -5.48
CA LEU A 91 -9.73 -7.66 -4.23
C LEU A 91 -10.22 -6.95 -2.97
N LEU A 92 -10.20 -5.61 -2.93
CA LEU A 92 -10.64 -4.87 -1.75
C LEU A 92 -12.16 -4.84 -1.57
N ASN A 93 -12.97 -5.09 -2.61
CA ASN A 93 -14.41 -5.24 -2.47
C ASN A 93 -14.81 -6.66 -2.02
N ASN A 94 -13.91 -7.64 -2.13
CA ASN A 94 -14.12 -8.99 -1.62
C ASN A 94 -13.59 -9.10 -0.17
N VAL A 95 -14.51 -9.04 0.80
CA VAL A 95 -14.20 -9.09 2.24
C VAL A 95 -13.39 -10.33 2.62
N THR A 96 -13.78 -11.48 2.08
CA THR A 96 -13.11 -12.76 2.38
C THR A 96 -11.69 -12.79 1.83
N ALA A 97 -11.47 -12.31 0.62
CA ALA A 97 -10.14 -12.31 0.01
C ALA A 97 -9.23 -11.26 0.64
N ARG A 98 -9.70 -10.02 0.86
CA ARG A 98 -8.86 -8.94 1.39
C ARG A 98 -8.34 -9.22 2.79
N ARG A 99 -9.14 -9.85 3.66
CA ARG A 99 -8.77 -10.15 5.06
C ARG A 99 -7.65 -11.19 5.18
N ARG A 100 -7.29 -11.88 4.09
CA ARG A 100 -6.23 -12.89 4.08
C ARG A 100 -4.86 -12.33 3.72
N ILE A 101 -4.82 -11.15 3.11
CA ILE A 101 -3.58 -10.53 2.62
C ILE A 101 -2.72 -10.10 3.81
N LYS A 102 -1.47 -10.57 3.85
CA LYS A 102 -0.52 -10.19 4.90
C LYS A 102 0.38 -9.01 4.54
N TYR A 103 0.73 -8.86 3.25
CA TYR A 103 1.64 -7.83 2.74
C TYR A 103 0.99 -6.98 1.66
N LEU A 104 0.77 -5.68 1.94
CA LEU A 104 0.16 -4.73 0.99
C LEU A 104 1.06 -3.51 0.77
N GLU A 105 1.35 -3.23 -0.50
CA GLU A 105 1.85 -1.93 -0.95
C GLU A 105 0.70 -1.16 -1.60
N LEU A 106 0.37 0.02 -1.07
CA LEU A 106 -0.74 0.84 -1.54
C LEU A 106 -0.23 2.20 -2.05
N SER A 107 -0.50 2.45 -3.33
CA SER A 107 -0.36 3.76 -3.97
C SER A 107 -1.77 4.33 -4.21
N PRO A 108 -2.29 5.20 -3.32
CA PRO A 108 -3.69 5.66 -3.39
C PRO A 108 -3.96 6.62 -4.56
N GLY A 109 -2.91 7.05 -5.27
CA GLY A 109 -2.98 8.07 -6.31
C GLY A 109 -3.24 9.45 -5.74
N ARG A 110 -4.50 9.79 -5.48
CA ARG A 110 -4.86 11.05 -4.81
C ARG A 110 -5.47 10.76 -3.45
N LEU A 111 -4.91 11.36 -2.41
CA LEU A 111 -5.54 11.41 -1.09
C LEU A 111 -6.76 12.33 -1.18
N GLY A 112 -7.95 11.74 -1.08
CA GLY A 112 -9.23 12.42 -1.28
C GLY A 112 -10.39 11.58 -0.77
N ASN A 113 -11.61 11.94 -1.18
CA ASN A 113 -12.82 11.31 -0.66
C ASN A 113 -12.89 9.80 -0.90
N VAL A 114 -12.44 9.31 -2.06
CA VAL A 114 -12.44 7.86 -2.36
C VAL A 114 -11.48 7.10 -1.45
N PHE A 115 -10.29 7.65 -1.20
CA PHE A 115 -9.37 7.08 -0.24
C PHE A 115 -10.00 7.02 1.16
N GLN A 116 -10.56 8.13 1.63
CA GLN A 116 -11.16 8.22 2.96
C GLN A 116 -12.39 7.31 3.14
N SER A 117 -13.26 7.22 2.13
CA SER A 117 -14.56 6.57 2.25
C SER A 117 -14.56 5.09 1.87
N HIS A 118 -13.63 4.64 1.03
CA HIS A 118 -13.60 3.26 0.53
C HIS A 118 -12.29 2.55 0.83
N ILE A 119 -11.16 3.16 0.50
CA ILE A 119 -9.85 2.48 0.60
C ILE A 119 -9.40 2.37 2.06
N SER A 120 -9.42 3.46 2.81
CA SER A 120 -8.97 3.48 4.20
C SER A 120 -9.79 2.55 5.10
N PRO A 121 -11.14 2.53 5.04
CA PRO A 121 -11.94 1.56 5.78
C PRO A 121 -11.66 0.11 5.37
N ALA A 122 -11.44 -0.16 4.07
CA ALA A 122 -11.12 -1.51 3.62
C ALA A 122 -9.76 -1.98 4.14
N VAL A 123 -8.74 -1.11 4.14
CA VAL A 123 -7.42 -1.44 4.71
C VAL A 123 -7.51 -1.59 6.23
N ALA A 124 -8.23 -0.72 6.93
CA ALA A 124 -8.45 -0.87 8.37
C ALA A 124 -9.14 -2.21 8.70
N ASP A 125 -10.11 -2.64 7.90
CA ASP A 125 -10.74 -3.96 8.05
C ASP A 125 -9.75 -5.12 7.82
N MET A 126 -8.78 -4.96 6.91
CA MET A 126 -7.73 -5.96 6.69
C MET A 126 -6.76 -6.06 7.87
N ILE A 127 -6.53 -4.96 8.60
CA ILE A 127 -5.70 -4.92 9.80
C ILE A 127 -6.45 -5.56 10.97
N LEU A 128 -7.59 -4.97 11.34
CA LEU A 128 -8.34 -5.29 12.56
C LEU A 128 -9.07 -6.63 12.49
N ASN A 129 -9.63 -6.99 11.33
CA ASN A 129 -10.41 -8.21 11.14
C ASN A 129 -9.73 -9.21 10.20
N GLY A 130 -8.46 -8.96 9.85
CA GLY A 130 -7.73 -9.74 8.88
C GLY A 130 -6.28 -9.98 9.28
N SER A 131 -5.49 -10.33 8.28
CA SER A 131 -4.11 -10.80 8.42
C SER A 131 -3.10 -9.74 8.00
N LEU A 132 -3.51 -8.51 7.68
CA LEU A 132 -2.59 -7.48 7.22
C LEU A 132 -1.66 -7.09 8.36
N ARG A 133 -0.36 -7.34 8.17
CA ARG A 133 0.69 -7.02 9.15
C ARG A 133 1.77 -6.11 8.57
N HIS A 134 1.91 -6.08 7.25
CA HIS A 134 2.89 -5.25 6.58
C HIS A 134 2.21 -4.31 5.59
N LEU A 135 2.22 -3.02 5.90
CA LEU A 135 1.65 -1.96 5.08
C LEU A 135 2.75 -1.01 4.60
N LYS A 136 2.90 -0.91 3.28
CA LYS A 136 3.74 0.10 2.65
C LYS A 136 2.87 1.09 1.88
N LEU A 137 2.94 2.37 2.23
CA LEU A 137 2.24 3.45 1.53
C LEU A 137 3.20 4.23 0.65
N VAL A 138 2.81 4.47 -0.60
CA VAL A 138 3.62 5.24 -1.54
C VAL A 138 2.80 6.41 -2.10
N LEU A 139 3.22 7.63 -1.78
CA LEU A 139 2.58 8.85 -2.21
C LEU A 139 3.35 9.48 -3.38
N TYR A 140 2.60 9.97 -4.35
CA TYR A 140 3.14 10.57 -5.56
C TYR A 140 2.56 11.96 -5.79
N PRO A 141 3.29 12.86 -6.46
CA PRO A 141 2.82 14.21 -6.71
C PRO A 141 1.55 14.20 -7.55
N THR A 142 0.60 15.01 -7.13
CA THR A 142 -0.58 15.33 -7.93
C THR A 142 -0.21 16.32 -9.04
N SER A 143 -1.06 16.46 -10.06
CA SER A 143 -0.84 17.44 -11.14
C SER A 143 -0.70 18.87 -10.62
N THR A 144 -1.39 19.21 -9.52
CA THR A 144 -1.26 20.50 -8.84
C THR A 144 0.09 20.70 -8.16
N ASP A 145 0.72 19.62 -7.70
CA ASP A 145 2.06 19.69 -7.12
C ASP A 145 3.08 19.91 -8.24
N LYS A 146 2.92 19.23 -9.38
CA LYS A 146 3.81 19.35 -10.56
C LYS A 146 3.87 20.77 -11.15
N ILE A 147 2.75 21.50 -11.17
CA ILE A 147 2.69 22.86 -11.70
C ILE A 147 3.52 23.84 -10.84
N VAL A 148 3.56 23.63 -9.52
CA VAL A 148 4.31 24.49 -8.60
C VAL A 148 5.84 24.35 -8.80
N PHE A 149 6.30 23.19 -9.26
CA PHE A 149 7.72 22.96 -9.58
C PHE A 149 8.16 23.51 -10.95
N SER A 150 7.27 24.12 -11.75
CA SER A 150 7.52 24.35 -13.19
C SER A 150 7.64 25.82 -13.64
N HIS A 151 7.40 26.87 -12.83
CA HIS A 151 7.44 28.24 -13.37
C HIS A 151 7.98 29.34 -12.45
N ASP A 152 8.97 30.06 -13.01
CA ASP A 152 9.36 31.44 -12.72
C ASP A 152 8.20 32.41 -12.99
N THR A 153 8.20 33.57 -12.31
CA THR A 153 7.45 34.83 -12.59
C THR A 153 6.28 35.24 -11.67
N MET A 154 6.13 34.69 -10.45
CA MET A 154 5.36 35.36 -9.37
C MET A 154 6.26 35.76 -8.19
N ASN A 155 5.89 36.84 -7.48
CA ASN A 155 6.64 37.36 -6.34
C ASN A 155 6.89 36.22 -5.32
N ALA A 156 8.15 35.83 -5.13
CA ALA A 156 8.53 34.58 -4.44
C ALA A 156 7.91 34.43 -3.04
N GLN A 157 7.66 35.56 -2.37
CA GLN A 157 7.07 35.61 -1.04
C GLN A 157 5.57 35.27 -1.02
N MET A 158 4.81 35.68 -2.05
CA MET A 158 3.39 35.33 -2.18
C MET A 158 3.22 33.85 -2.53
N MET A 159 4.11 33.31 -3.36
CA MET A 159 4.14 31.89 -3.71
C MET A 159 4.44 31.02 -2.50
N ARG A 160 5.48 31.35 -1.71
CA ARG A 160 5.78 30.64 -0.45
C ARG A 160 4.59 30.63 0.51
N ALA A 161 3.96 31.79 0.75
CA ALA A 161 2.79 31.87 1.62
C ALA A 161 1.59 31.04 1.10
N ALA A 162 1.38 30.98 -0.21
CA ALA A 162 0.34 30.15 -0.82
C ALA A 162 0.65 28.64 -0.73
N MET A 163 1.93 28.26 -0.83
CA MET A 163 2.40 26.88 -0.67
C MET A 163 2.23 26.42 0.78
N THR A 164 2.68 27.22 1.76
CA THR A 164 2.50 26.92 3.19
C THR A 164 1.03 26.70 3.54
N ARG A 165 0.12 27.59 3.09
CA ARG A 165 -1.32 27.41 3.32
C ARG A 165 -1.88 26.12 2.71
N ARG A 166 -1.36 25.68 1.57
CA ARG A 166 -1.79 24.42 0.92
C ARG A 166 -1.27 23.20 1.67
N ASP A 167 -0.09 23.30 2.25
CA ASP A 167 0.51 22.24 3.05
C ASP A 167 -0.19 22.12 4.39
N ASP A 168 -0.51 23.24 5.05
CA ASP A 168 -1.35 23.26 6.26
C ASP A 168 -2.73 22.65 5.97
N ALA A 169 -3.38 23.05 4.87
CA ALA A 169 -4.68 22.50 4.49
C ALA A 169 -4.61 20.99 4.15
N PHE A 170 -3.50 20.52 3.58
CA PHE A 170 -3.27 19.11 3.31
C PHE A 170 -3.10 18.32 4.61
N ALA A 171 -2.26 18.81 5.52
CA ALA A 171 -1.99 18.22 6.83
C ALA A 171 -3.25 18.14 7.70
N GLN A 172 -4.14 19.13 7.61
CA GLN A 172 -5.42 19.13 8.34
C GLN A 172 -6.53 18.32 7.65
N SER A 173 -6.28 17.78 6.46
CA SER A 173 -7.32 17.11 5.68
C SER A 173 -7.71 15.74 6.28
N LYS A 174 -9.02 15.43 6.26
CA LYS A 174 -9.54 14.13 6.74
C LYS A 174 -8.88 12.92 6.06
N PRO A 175 -8.61 12.91 4.73
CA PRO A 175 -7.91 11.81 4.09
C PRO A 175 -6.48 11.62 4.59
N PHE A 176 -5.77 12.71 4.89
CA PHE A 176 -4.41 12.64 5.45
C PHE A 176 -4.43 12.08 6.88
N LYS A 177 -5.34 12.55 7.73
CA LYS A 177 -5.52 11.97 9.08
C LYS A 177 -5.88 10.48 9.01
N ALA A 178 -6.75 10.08 8.07
CA ALA A 178 -7.08 8.67 7.86
C ALA A 178 -5.86 7.83 7.45
N LEU A 179 -4.97 8.39 6.63
CA LEU A 179 -3.69 7.75 6.29
C LEU A 179 -2.80 7.58 7.52
N LEU A 180 -2.66 8.62 8.35
CA LEU A 180 -1.86 8.54 9.58
C LEU A 180 -2.41 7.49 10.55
N ARG A 181 -3.74 7.39 10.69
CA ARG A 181 -4.38 6.35 11.52
C ARG A 181 -4.03 4.94 11.06
N LEU A 182 -4.01 4.70 9.74
CA LEU A 182 -3.63 3.39 9.22
C LEU A 182 -2.17 3.05 9.53
N LEU A 183 -1.26 4.02 9.36
CA LEU A 183 0.17 3.79 9.64
C LEU A 183 0.44 3.57 11.13
N ALA A 184 -0.32 4.24 11.99
CA ALA A 184 -0.18 4.21 13.43
C ALA A 184 -0.97 3.07 14.10
N ASP A 185 -1.57 2.17 13.33
CA ASP A 185 -2.32 1.04 13.87
C ASP A 185 -1.37 0.06 14.58
N PRO A 186 -1.62 -0.29 15.85
CA PRO A 186 -0.72 -1.14 16.65
C PRO A 186 -0.67 -2.59 16.17
N ASP A 187 -1.65 -3.06 15.39
CA ASP A 187 -1.67 -4.44 14.90
C ASP A 187 -0.78 -4.65 13.67
N LEU A 188 -0.15 -3.59 13.14
CA LEU A 188 0.85 -3.69 12.08
C LEU A 188 2.23 -4.04 12.64
N GLU A 189 2.82 -5.13 12.14
CA GLU A 189 4.22 -5.50 12.40
C GLU A 189 5.18 -4.49 11.75
N THR A 190 4.85 -4.05 10.52
CA THR A 190 5.63 -3.03 9.82
C THR A 190 4.72 -2.05 9.09
N ALA A 191 4.96 -0.75 9.31
CA ALA A 191 4.34 0.33 8.56
C ALA A 191 5.43 1.21 7.95
N GLU A 192 5.37 1.42 6.63
CA GLU A 192 6.31 2.25 5.90
C GLU A 192 5.58 3.30 5.07
N LEU A 193 6.15 4.51 5.01
CA LEU A 193 5.66 5.59 4.18
C LEU A 193 6.78 6.07 3.26
N TYR A 194 6.48 6.14 1.97
CA TYR A 194 7.38 6.63 0.95
C TYR A 194 6.74 7.74 0.13
N VAL A 195 7.56 8.68 -0.34
CA VAL A 195 7.15 9.73 -1.28
C VAL A 195 8.02 9.70 -2.54
N ASP A 196 7.47 10.16 -3.65
CA ASP A 196 8.23 10.40 -4.89
C ASP A 196 9.32 11.47 -4.68
N PRO A 197 10.45 11.43 -5.41
CA PRO A 197 11.46 12.48 -5.39
C PRO A 197 10.94 13.88 -5.74
N ILE A 198 9.85 13.96 -6.50
CA ILE A 198 9.11 15.19 -6.76
C ILE A 198 7.97 15.26 -5.74
N HIS A 199 8.23 15.85 -4.58
CA HIS A 199 7.26 16.01 -3.49
C HIS A 199 7.24 17.44 -2.96
N ARG A 200 6.18 17.80 -2.24
CA ARG A 200 5.99 19.10 -1.57
C ARG A 200 7.00 19.32 -0.46
N ASP A 201 7.45 20.56 -0.26
CA ASP A 201 8.40 20.94 0.80
C ASP A 201 7.98 20.45 2.20
N PHE A 202 6.67 20.33 2.46
CA PHE A 202 6.11 19.67 3.64
C PHE A 202 6.78 18.35 4.03
N TRP A 203 7.14 17.50 3.05
CA TRP A 203 7.70 16.17 3.34
C TRP A 203 9.18 16.22 3.73
N CYS A 204 9.88 17.31 3.41
CA CYS A 204 11.30 17.49 3.66
C CYS A 204 11.64 17.48 5.15
N ASP A 205 10.72 17.94 6.00
CA ASP A 205 10.91 17.96 7.45
C ASP A 205 10.93 16.55 8.09
N PHE A 206 10.51 15.53 7.33
CA PHE A 206 10.28 14.17 7.80
C PHE A 206 11.15 13.12 7.12
N HIS A 207 12.20 13.49 6.38
CA HIS A 207 13.20 12.54 5.91
C HIS A 207 14.62 13.06 6.10
N ASP A 208 15.53 12.14 6.46
CA ASP A 208 16.95 12.45 6.56
C ASP A 208 17.64 12.17 5.22
N GLY A 209 18.55 13.06 4.81
CA GLY A 209 19.67 12.64 3.95
C GLY A 209 19.42 12.51 2.44
N VAL A 210 18.44 13.18 1.85
CA VAL A 210 18.41 13.32 0.38
C VAL A 210 18.63 14.78 0.01
N THR A 211 19.63 15.00 -0.83
CA THR A 211 19.99 16.27 -1.50
C THR A 211 18.87 16.86 -2.38
N CYS A 212 17.60 16.43 -2.21
CA CYS A 212 16.45 16.91 -2.96
C CYS A 212 16.14 18.40 -2.74
N CYS A 213 16.70 19.01 -1.69
CA CYS A 213 16.50 20.41 -1.30
C CYS A 213 17.70 21.33 -1.64
N GLU A 214 18.85 20.79 -2.08
CA GLU A 214 20.09 21.56 -2.32
C GLU A 214 20.43 21.71 -3.82
N GLY A 215 19.44 22.02 -4.65
CA GLY A 215 19.67 22.51 -6.03
C GLY A 215 20.42 21.57 -6.98
N ARG A 216 20.62 20.29 -6.65
CA ARG A 216 21.21 19.30 -7.56
C ARG A 216 20.12 18.60 -8.39
N PRO A 217 20.38 18.30 -9.67
CA PRO A 217 19.43 17.57 -10.51
C PRO A 217 19.11 16.22 -9.86
N LYS A 218 17.81 16.00 -9.61
CA LYS A 218 17.27 14.79 -9.00
C LYS A 218 17.70 13.59 -9.85
N GLY A 219 18.57 12.76 -9.29
CA GLY A 219 18.96 11.49 -9.89
C GLY A 219 17.75 10.56 -10.06
N PRO A 220 17.90 9.45 -10.80
CA PRO A 220 16.77 8.66 -11.24
C PRO A 220 16.12 7.90 -10.06
N TRP A 221 14.85 8.21 -9.76
CA TRP A 221 13.78 7.24 -9.43
C TRP A 221 13.82 6.42 -8.13
N GLN A 222 14.54 6.80 -7.07
CA GLN A 222 14.38 6.09 -5.78
C GLN A 222 13.35 6.79 -4.88
N LEU A 223 12.31 6.05 -4.48
CA LEU A 223 11.32 6.52 -3.50
C LEU A 223 12.01 6.92 -2.20
N ILE A 224 11.58 8.04 -1.61
CA ILE A 224 12.17 8.61 -0.40
C ILE A 224 11.40 8.10 0.81
N PRO A 225 12.03 7.40 1.76
CA PRO A 225 11.38 6.98 2.99
C PRO A 225 11.08 8.18 3.87
N ILE A 226 9.88 8.22 4.44
CA ILE A 226 9.42 9.24 5.38
C ILE A 226 9.34 8.63 6.77
N ASP A 227 9.89 9.33 7.75
CA ASP A 227 9.65 9.04 9.17
C ASP A 227 8.21 9.46 9.53
N TRP A 228 7.28 8.56 9.26
CA TRP A 228 5.88 8.77 9.57
C TRP A 228 5.61 8.83 11.08
N ARG A 229 6.51 8.32 11.93
CA ARG A 229 6.35 8.39 13.40
C ARG A 229 6.65 9.80 13.89
N LYS A 230 7.72 10.42 13.39
CA LYS A 230 8.00 11.85 13.60
C LYS A 230 6.86 12.71 13.07
N LEU A 231 6.32 12.37 11.90
CA LEU A 231 5.16 13.02 11.32
C LEU A 231 3.93 12.90 12.24
N ALA A 232 3.56 11.70 12.67
CA ALA A 232 2.43 11.48 13.58
C ALA A 232 2.60 12.23 14.90
N ALA A 233 3.83 12.29 15.44
CA ALA A 233 4.13 13.01 16.68
C ALA A 233 3.84 14.52 16.58
N SER A 234 4.06 15.14 15.40
CA SER A 234 3.70 16.55 15.18
C SER A 234 2.19 16.83 15.22
N PHE A 235 1.35 15.79 15.16
CA PHE A 235 -0.11 15.89 15.20
C PHE A 235 -0.73 15.27 16.48
N GLU A 236 0.07 14.96 17.51
CA GLU A 236 -0.40 14.34 18.77
C GLU A 236 -1.49 15.13 19.52
N GLN A 237 -1.56 16.45 19.32
CA GLN A 237 -2.59 17.30 19.95
C GLN A 237 -3.95 17.22 19.25
N ASP A 238 -4.04 16.53 18.12
CA ASP A 238 -5.28 16.34 17.39
C ASP A 238 -6.07 15.18 18.02
N HIS A 239 -7.17 15.49 18.72
CA HIS A 239 -8.03 14.49 19.35
C HIS A 239 -8.58 13.45 18.36
N GLU A 240 -8.61 13.77 17.06
CA GLU A 240 -8.97 12.83 16.00
C GLU A 240 -7.87 11.79 15.70
N LEU A 241 -6.63 12.04 16.12
CA LEU A 241 -5.46 11.17 15.95
C LEU A 241 -5.00 10.62 17.31
N SER A 242 -5.92 10.28 18.22
CA SER A 242 -5.59 9.58 19.47
C SER A 242 -4.98 8.20 19.17
N ILE A 243 -3.72 8.20 18.80
CA ILE A 243 -2.89 7.04 18.55
C ILE A 243 -2.51 6.55 19.94
N VAL A 244 -3.11 5.44 20.36
CA VAL A 244 -2.75 4.79 21.61
C VAL A 244 -1.34 4.25 21.45
N ARG A 245 -0.34 5.00 21.93
CA ARG A 245 1.03 4.50 22.06
C ARG A 245 1.02 3.32 23.05
N VAL A 246 1.33 2.12 22.57
CA VAL A 246 1.70 1.00 23.43
C VAL A 246 3.20 0.74 23.23
N GLY A 247 3.98 0.94 24.30
CA GLY A 247 5.36 0.44 24.42
C GLY A 247 6.46 1.41 24.02
N SER A 248 6.98 2.13 25.03
CA SER A 248 8.37 2.59 25.11
C SER A 248 9.31 1.45 25.47
#